data_AF-A0A3P1WJS0-F1
#
_entry.id   AF-A0A3P1WJS0-F1
#
_cell.length_a   1.000
_cell.length_b   1.000
_cell.length_c   1.000
_cell.angle_alpha   90.00
_cell.angle_beta   90.00
_cell.angle_gamma   90.00
#
_symmetry.space_group_name_H-M   'P 1'
#
loop_
_entity.id
_entity.type
_entity.pdbx_description
1 polymer ?
#
loop_
_entity_poly.entity_id
_entity_poly.type
_entity_poly.pdbx_seq_one_letter_code
_entity_poly.pdbx_strand_id
1 'polypeptide(L)'
;CTDDPKTVLGLPEVQLGLLPGSGGTQRLPRLIGVSTALEMILTGKQLRAKQALKLGLVDDVVPHSILLEAAVELAKKERPSSRPLPVRERILAGPLGRALLFKMV
;
A
#
# COMPACT_ATOMS: atom_id res chain seq x y z
N CYS A 1 1.94 2.73 -11.75
CA CYS A 1 1.50 1.43 -12.30
C CYS A 1 0.56 1.67 -13.49
N THR A 2 0.13 0.61 -14.17
CA THR A 2 -0.83 0.71 -15.28
C THR A 2 -2.25 0.89 -14.78
N ASP A 3 -3.08 1.58 -15.55
CA ASP A 3 -4.54 1.68 -15.34
C ASP A 3 -5.34 0.50 -15.93
N ASP A 4 -4.64 -0.43 -16.59
CA ASP A 4 -5.24 -1.63 -17.20
C ASP A 4 -6.06 -2.42 -16.16
N PRO A 5 -7.28 -2.87 -16.49
CA PRO A 5 -8.10 -3.69 -15.61
C PRO A 5 -7.35 -4.88 -15.00
N LYS A 6 -6.44 -5.54 -15.71
CA LYS A 6 -5.67 -6.69 -15.19
C LYS A 6 -4.69 -6.32 -14.07
N THR A 7 -4.40 -5.04 -13.87
CA THR A 7 -3.45 -4.57 -12.86
C THR A 7 -4.06 -4.66 -11.45
N VAL A 8 -3.52 -5.57 -10.65
CA VAL A 8 -3.91 -5.80 -9.25
C VAL A 8 -2.69 -5.80 -8.34
N LEU A 9 -2.84 -5.23 -7.14
CA LEU A 9 -1.76 -5.08 -6.15
C LEU A 9 -2.23 -5.60 -4.79
N GLY A 10 -1.46 -6.48 -4.15
CA GLY A 10 -1.82 -7.04 -2.85
C GLY A 10 -0.79 -8.03 -2.32
N LEU A 11 -1.13 -8.67 -1.20
CA LEU A 11 -0.33 -9.69 -0.52
C LEU A 11 -1.16 -10.98 -0.38
N PRO A 12 -1.21 -11.83 -1.43
CA PRO A 12 -2.07 -13.02 -1.44
C PRO A 12 -1.50 -14.22 -0.64
N GLU A 13 -0.35 -14.08 0.03
CA GLU A 13 0.37 -15.17 0.70
C GLU A 13 -0.51 -15.91 1.73
N VAL A 14 -1.40 -15.21 2.42
CA VAL A 14 -2.31 -15.80 3.41
C VAL A 14 -3.26 -16.83 2.81
N GLN A 15 -3.60 -16.69 1.51
CA GLN A 15 -4.45 -17.65 0.80
C GLN A 15 -3.75 -19.01 0.61
N LEU A 16 -2.41 -19.03 0.74
CA LEU A 16 -1.60 -20.24 0.71
C LEU A 16 -1.20 -20.71 2.12
N GLY A 17 -1.74 -20.09 3.18
CA GLY A 17 -1.35 -20.37 4.56
C GLY A 17 0.00 -19.77 4.97
N LEU A 18 0.50 -18.79 4.20
CA LEU A 18 1.80 -18.16 4.42
C LEU A 18 1.64 -16.71 4.90
N LEU A 19 2.64 -16.23 5.66
CA LEU A 19 2.75 -14.81 5.96
C LEU A 19 3.60 -14.10 4.89
N PRO A 20 3.30 -12.82 4.55
CA PRO A 20 4.11 -12.06 3.61
C PRO A 20 5.57 -11.88 4.07
N GLY A 21 6.49 -12.67 3.50
CA GLY A 21 7.86 -12.85 4.00
C GLY A 21 8.86 -11.76 3.59
N SER A 22 8.66 -11.08 2.46
CA SER A 22 9.56 -10.01 1.97
C SER A 22 9.28 -8.66 2.66
N GLY A 23 9.05 -8.67 3.98
CA GLY A 23 8.72 -7.47 4.74
C GLY A 23 7.38 -6.82 4.37
N GLY A 24 6.46 -7.54 3.71
CA GLY A 24 5.12 -7.04 3.38
C GLY A 24 4.34 -6.65 4.63
N THR A 25 4.46 -7.45 5.69
CA THR A 25 3.88 -7.18 7.03
C THR A 25 4.42 -5.92 7.69
N GLN A 26 5.59 -5.44 7.26
CA GLN A 26 6.30 -4.31 7.85
C GLN A 26 6.17 -3.03 7.01
N ARG A 27 6.37 -3.15 5.69
CA ARG A 27 6.39 -2.01 4.78
C ARG A 27 4.99 -1.52 4.47
N LEU A 28 4.02 -2.42 4.29
CA LEU A 28 2.66 -2.05 3.91
C LEU A 28 1.97 -1.17 4.96
N PRO A 29 1.98 -1.49 6.28
CA PRO A 29 1.37 -0.61 7.29
C PRO A 29 2.01 0.77 7.39
N ARG A 30 3.32 0.88 7.12
CA ARG A 30 4.03 2.17 7.11
C ARG A 30 3.70 3.01 5.87
N LEU A 31 3.32 2.35 4.77
CA LEU A 31 3.03 3.01 3.50
C LEU A 31 1.58 3.48 3.40
N ILE A 32 0.62 2.62 3.78
CA ILE A 32 -0.82 2.87 3.57
C ILE A 32 -1.64 2.96 4.86
N GLY A 33 -0.98 2.91 6.02
CA GLY A 33 -1.63 2.88 7.32
C GLY A 33 -1.96 1.47 7.79
N VAL A 34 -2.11 1.32 9.12
CA VAL A 34 -2.26 0.02 9.78
C VAL A 34 -3.62 -0.60 9.47
N SER A 35 -4.68 0.21 9.46
CA SER A 35 -6.05 -0.30 9.27
C SER A 35 -6.22 -0.97 7.90
N THR A 36 -5.85 -0.28 6.83
CA THR A 36 -5.97 -0.83 5.46
C THR A 36 -4.95 -1.93 5.20
N ALA A 37 -3.73 -1.82 5.73
CA ALA A 37 -2.72 -2.86 5.56
C ALA A 37 -3.14 -4.19 6.22
N LEU A 38 -3.73 -4.14 7.43
CA LEU A 38 -4.22 -5.36 8.10
C LEU A 38 -5.31 -6.04 7.28
N GLU A 39 -6.25 -5.30 6.71
CA GLU A 39 -7.27 -5.87 5.82
C GLU A 39 -6.62 -6.63 4.66
N MET A 40 -5.63 -6.04 3.99
CA MET A 40 -4.92 -6.68 2.88
C MET A 40 -4.11 -7.91 3.32
N ILE A 41 -3.36 -7.81 4.42
CA ILE A 41 -2.48 -8.89 4.91
C ILE A 41 -3.29 -10.09 5.39
N LEU A 42 -4.38 -9.85 6.12
CA LEU A 42 -5.15 -10.92 6.78
C LEU A 42 -6.13 -11.61 5.83
N THR A 43 -6.59 -10.93 4.78
CA THR A 43 -7.59 -11.48 3.85
C THR A 43 -7.03 -11.83 2.47
N GLY A 44 -5.84 -11.34 2.14
CA GLY A 44 -5.30 -11.40 0.78
C GLY A 44 -6.02 -10.46 -0.19
N LYS A 45 -6.78 -9.47 0.30
CA LYS A 45 -7.50 -8.48 -0.54
C LYS A 45 -6.52 -7.73 -1.44
N GLN A 46 -6.88 -7.69 -2.73
CA GLN A 46 -6.13 -7.00 -3.77
C GLN A 46 -6.82 -5.69 -4.16
N LEU A 47 -6.03 -4.70 -4.53
CA LEU A 47 -6.48 -3.37 -4.93
C LEU A 47 -6.29 -3.16 -6.43
N ARG A 48 -7.23 -2.44 -7.05
CA ARG A 48 -7.08 -1.94 -8.42
C ARG A 48 -6.25 -0.66 -8.43
N ALA A 49 -5.66 -0.33 -9.58
CA ALA A 49 -4.74 0.80 -9.76
C ALA A 49 -5.24 2.12 -9.13
N LYS A 50 -6.49 2.53 -9.40
CA LYS A 50 -7.08 3.77 -8.85
C LYS A 50 -7.18 3.77 -7.31
N GLN A 51 -7.53 2.63 -6.72
CA GLN A 51 -7.59 2.48 -5.26
C GLN A 51 -6.20 2.50 -4.64
N ALA A 52 -5.24 1.80 -5.26
CA ALA A 52 -3.85 1.79 -4.85
C ALA A 52 -3.25 3.21 -4.84
N LEU A 53 -3.56 4.03 -5.85
CA LEU A 53 -3.11 5.43 -5.90
C LEU A 53 -3.72 6.26 -4.76
N LYS A 54 -5.03 6.15 -4.54
CA LYS A 54 -5.75 6.87 -3.48
C LYS A 54 -5.18 6.55 -2.09
N LEU A 55 -4.77 5.30 -1.87
CA LEU A 55 -4.20 4.84 -0.59
C LEU A 55 -2.70 5.15 -0.45
N GLY A 56 -2.04 5.66 -1.50
CA GLY A 56 -0.60 5.90 -1.50
C GLY A 56 0.25 4.64 -1.64
N LEU A 57 -0.34 3.51 -2.05
CA LEU A 57 0.38 2.26 -2.35
C LEU A 57 1.26 2.39 -3.59
N VAL A 58 0.83 3.22 -4.55
CA VAL A 58 1.59 3.55 -5.76
C VAL A 58 1.74 5.05 -5.89
N ASP A 59 2.84 5.47 -6.52
CA ASP A 59 3.12 6.88 -6.72
C ASP A 59 2.28 7.53 -7.82
N ASP A 60 1.94 6.76 -8.86
CA ASP A 60 1.26 7.24 -10.06
C ASP A 60 0.55 6.09 -10.80
N VAL A 61 -0.43 6.42 -11.64
CA VAL A 61 -1.20 5.48 -12.49
C VAL A 61 -1.32 6.04 -13.90
N VAL A 62 -0.85 5.29 -14.89
CA VAL A 62 -0.76 5.75 -16.29
C VAL A 62 -1.26 4.67 -17.27
N PRO A 63 -1.68 5.04 -18.49
CA PRO A 63 -1.95 4.09 -19.56
C PRO A 63 -0.75 3.21 -19.89
N HIS A 64 -1.00 1.97 -20.31
CA HIS A 64 0.06 1.02 -20.67
C HIS A 64 1.00 1.55 -21.76
N SER A 65 0.46 2.30 -22.73
CA SER A 65 1.21 2.88 -23.85
C SER A 65 2.36 3.79 -23.45
N ILE A 66 2.25 4.47 -22.29
CA ILE A 66 3.26 5.43 -21.81
C ILE A 66 3.96 4.97 -20.52
N LEU A 67 3.72 3.72 -20.09
CA LEU A 67 4.18 3.23 -18.79
C LEU A 67 5.69 3.35 -18.60
N LEU A 68 6.46 2.94 -19.61
CA LEU A 68 7.92 2.93 -19.54
C LEU A 68 8.48 4.35 -19.51
N GLU A 69 7.97 5.23 -20.37
CA GLU A 69 8.36 6.64 -20.42
C GLU A 69 8.08 7.34 -19.09
N ALA A 70 6.86 7.17 -18.55
CA ALA A 70 6.48 7.73 -17.25
C ALA A 70 7.36 7.20 -16.11
N ALA A 71 7.72 5.92 -16.12
CA ALA A 71 8.61 5.32 -15.13
C ALA A 71 10.03 5.87 -15.20
N VAL A 72 10.60 6.04 -16.41
CA VAL A 72 11.92 6.62 -16.63
C VAL A 72 11.95 8.08 -16.15
N GLU A 73 10.95 8.87 -16.51
CA GLU A 73 10.85 10.27 -16.08
C GLU A 73 10.65 10.40 -14.57
N LEU A 74 9.96 9.45 -13.94
CA LEU A 74 9.83 9.40 -12.48
C LEU A 74 11.16 9.07 -11.80
N ALA A 75 11.97 8.17 -12.37
CA ALA A 75 13.28 7.79 -11.83
C ALA A 75 14.32 8.92 -11.90
N LYS A 76 14.23 9.80 -12.91
CA LYS A 76 15.10 10.98 -13.04
C LYS A 76 14.80 12.10 -12.05
N LYS A 77 13.60 12.12 -11.45
CA LYS A 77 13.18 13.17 -10.52
C LYS A 77 13.70 12.87 -9.11
N GLU A 78 14.28 13.89 -8.46
CA GLU A 78 14.51 13.81 -7.02
C GLU A 78 13.17 13.86 -6.28
N ARG A 79 12.93 12.87 -5.42
CA ARG A 79 11.73 12.83 -4.57
C ARG A 79 12.11 12.67 -3.10
N PRO A 80 11.36 13.33 -2.20
CA PRO A 80 11.51 13.08 -0.78
C PRO A 80 11.23 11.60 -0.48
N SER A 81 12.04 11.00 0.39
CA SER A 81 12.02 9.57 0.71
C SER A 81 10.76 9.11 1.45
N SER A 82 9.89 10.03 1.87
CA SER A 82 8.72 9.72 2.69
C SER A 82 7.53 10.61 2.36
N ARG A 83 6.36 9.98 2.23
CA ARG A 83 5.05 10.65 2.24
C ARG A 83 4.46 10.48 3.64
N PRO A 84 4.01 11.56 4.31
CA PRO A 84 3.38 11.42 5.61
C PRO A 84 2.04 10.68 5.47
N LEU A 85 1.79 9.75 6.39
CA LEU A 85 0.50 9.06 6.45
C LEU A 85 -0.66 10.04 6.73
N PRO A 86 -1.89 9.71 6.31
CA PRO A 86 -3.08 10.46 6.69
C PRO A 86 -3.18 10.64 8.21
N VAL A 87 -3.68 11.79 8.68
CA VAL A 87 -3.75 12.13 10.13
C VAL A 87 -4.43 11.04 10.95
N ARG A 88 -5.52 10.46 10.44
CA ARG A 88 -6.22 9.33 11.07
C ARG A 88 -5.29 8.15 11.34
N GLU A 89 -4.51 7.74 10.34
CA GLU A 89 -3.57 6.61 10.47
C GLU A 89 -2.42 6.94 11.41
N ARG A 90 -1.96 8.20 11.44
CA ARG A 90 -0.95 8.67 12.40
C ARG A 90 -1.44 8.60 13.84
N ILE A 91 -2.70 8.96 14.09
CA ILE A 91 -3.34 8.85 15.41
C ILE A 91 -3.47 7.38 15.81
N LEU A 92 -3.96 6.53 14.89
CA LEU A 92 -4.09 5.08 15.11
C LEU A 92 -2.74 4.41 15.37
N ALA A 93 -1.67 4.87 14.74
CA ALA A 93 -0.32 4.37 14.96
C ALA A 93 0.32 4.85 16.28
N GLY A 94 -0.28 5.84 16.97
CA GLY A 94 0.20 6.33 18.26
C GLY A 94 -0.02 5.32 19.40
N PRO A 95 0.62 5.51 20.58
CA PRO A 95 0.58 4.53 21.67
C PRO A 95 -0.83 4.14 22.12
N LEU A 96 -1.72 5.13 22.27
CA LEU A 96 -3.12 4.92 22.66
C LEU A 96 -3.95 4.33 21.52
N GLY A 97 -3.74 4.82 20.29
CA GLY A 97 -4.44 4.30 19.10
C GLY A 97 -4.12 2.83 18.84
N ARG A 98 -2.85 2.45 19.02
CA ARG A 98 -2.39 1.07 18.89
C ARG A 98 -3.03 0.16 19.95
N ALA A 99 -3.09 0.61 21.21
CA ALA A 99 -3.72 -0.14 22.29
C ALA A 99 -5.22 -0.37 22.05
N LEU A 100 -5.94 0.61 21.48
CA LEU A 100 -7.34 0.46 21.10
C LEU A 100 -7.51 -0.48 19.90
N LEU A 101 -6.69 -0.33 18.86
CA LEU A 101 -6.76 -1.14 17.66
C LEU A 101 -6.56 -2.63 17.96
N PHE A 102 -5.59 -2.98 18.78
CA PHE A 102 -5.34 -4.38 19.20
C PHE A 102 -6.29 -4.90 20.27
N LYS A 103 -7.21 -4.07 20.79
CA LYS A 103 -8.33 -4.53 21.62
C LYS A 103 -9.58 -4.88 20.79
N MET A 104 -9.63 -4.45 19.52
CA MET A 104 -10.77 -4.63 18.63
C MET A 104 -10.57 -5.75 17.59
N VAL A 105 -9.32 -6.20 17.42
CA VAL A 105 -8.93 -7.38 16.63
C VAL A 105 -8.79 -8.56 17.58
#